data_AF-C5BNG0-F1
#
_entry.id   AF-C5BNG0-F1
#
_cell.length_a   1.000
_cell.length_b   1.000
_cell.length_c   1.000
_cell.angle_alpha   90.00
_cell.angle_beta   90.00
_cell.angle_gamma   90.00
#
_symmetry.space_group_name_H-M   'P 1'
#
loop_
_entity.id
_entity.type
_entity.pdbx_description
1 polymer ?
#
loop_
_entity_poly.entity_id
_entity_poly.type
_entity_poly.pdbx_seq_one_letter_code
_entity_poly.pdbx_strand_id
1 'polypeptide(L)'
;MNTVALFNDSFEKCLHGRYSTFFERFYRNFEQRQPEVRRMFQGTDVQRRYDMFEESILILVDYSANGTASENLERLATLHTSKGATPEMFDEWMDALIQTLREVDPQFDDNAEFAWRDILSTGLEYLKNSARVAIQKSS
;
A
#
# COMPACT_ATOMS: atom_id res chain seq x y z
N MET A 1 16.17 17.60 -1.35
CA MET A 1 16.05 16.14 -1.20
C MET A 1 15.22 15.63 -2.36
N ASN A 2 15.66 14.60 -3.08
CA ASN A 2 14.89 14.04 -4.19
C ASN A 2 14.07 12.86 -3.66
N THR A 3 12.81 13.12 -3.31
CA THR A 3 11.88 12.13 -2.73
C THR A 3 11.72 10.90 -3.62
N VAL A 4 11.56 11.09 -4.93
CA VAL A 4 11.38 10.00 -5.90
C VAL A 4 12.60 9.09 -5.96
N ALA A 5 13.81 9.67 -5.93
CA ALA A 5 15.04 8.87 -5.91
C ALA A 5 15.15 8.05 -4.62
N LEU A 6 14.87 8.65 -3.44
CA LEU A 6 14.92 7.94 -2.17
C LEU A 6 13.91 6.78 -2.10
N PHE A 7 12.71 7.00 -2.63
CA PHE A 7 11.70 5.96 -2.72
C PHE A 7 12.14 4.81 -3.63
N ASN A 8 12.59 5.11 -4.85
CA ASN A 8 13.03 4.10 -5.82
C ASN A 8 14.21 3.29 -5.27
N ASP A 9 15.21 3.96 -4.68
CA ASP A 9 16.38 3.33 -4.07
C ASP A 9 15.95 2.41 -2.91
N SER A 10 15.02 2.86 -2.06
CA SER A 10 14.49 2.07 -0.94
C SER A 10 13.68 0.87 -1.44
N PHE A 11 12.84 1.06 -2.46
CA PHE A 11 12.04 0.01 -3.08
C PHE A 11 12.94 -1.10 -3.63
N GLU A 12 13.92 -0.73 -4.47
CA GLU A 12 14.87 -1.68 -5.05
C GLU A 12 15.65 -2.43 -3.95
N LYS A 13 16.21 -1.72 -2.97
CA LYS A 13 16.96 -2.33 -1.87
C LYS A 13 16.13 -3.32 -1.06
N CYS A 14 14.87 -3.01 -0.76
CA CYS A 14 14.02 -3.88 0.05
C CYS A 14 13.66 -5.18 -0.69
N LEU A 15 13.45 -5.11 -2.01
CA LEU A 15 13.06 -6.26 -2.82
C LEU A 15 14.24 -7.09 -3.33
N HIS A 16 15.41 -6.48 -3.52
CA HIS A 16 16.59 -7.15 -4.09
C HIS A 16 17.03 -8.37 -3.27
N GLY A 17 16.96 -9.55 -3.87
CA GLY A 17 17.33 -10.82 -3.25
C GLY A 17 16.42 -11.26 -2.09
N ARG A 18 15.30 -10.56 -1.84
CA ARG A 18 14.41 -10.78 -0.69
C ARG A 18 12.92 -10.67 -1.02
N TYR A 19 12.56 -10.76 -2.30
CA TYR A 19 11.19 -10.56 -2.81
C TYR A 19 10.12 -11.26 -1.97
N SER A 20 10.12 -12.60 -1.90
CA SER A 20 9.11 -13.34 -1.12
C SER A 20 9.11 -12.97 0.36
N THR A 21 10.29 -12.85 0.97
CA THR A 21 10.45 -12.48 2.39
C THR A 21 9.83 -11.10 2.68
N PHE A 22 9.97 -10.14 1.77
CA PHE A 22 9.38 -8.81 1.91
C PHE A 22 7.85 -8.91 2.00
N PHE A 23 7.21 -9.59 1.05
CA PHE A 23 5.75 -9.68 1.03
C PHE A 23 5.19 -10.55 2.16
N GLU A 24 5.87 -11.64 2.53
CA GLU A 24 5.50 -12.44 3.70
C GLU A 24 5.49 -11.59 4.97
N ARG A 25 6.51 -10.75 5.17
CA ARG A 25 6.58 -9.82 6.31
C ARG A 25 5.50 -8.74 6.22
N PHE A 26 5.30 -8.16 5.04
CA PHE A 26 4.27 -7.15 4.82
C PHE A 26 2.89 -7.67 5.21
N TYR A 27 2.47 -8.80 4.65
CA TYR A 27 1.15 -9.35 4.94
C TYR A 27 1.02 -9.85 6.37
N ARG A 28 2.08 -10.41 6.96
CA ARG A 28 2.07 -10.76 8.39
C ARG A 28 1.84 -9.52 9.25
N ASN A 29 2.58 -8.44 9.00
CA ASN A 29 2.47 -7.19 9.77
C ASN A 29 1.11 -6.52 9.57
N PHE A 30 0.58 -6.53 8.34
CA PHE A 30 -0.73 -5.94 8.04
C PHE A 30 -1.88 -6.75 8.66
N GLU A 31 -1.84 -8.07 8.56
CA GLU A 31 -2.87 -8.94 9.15
C GLU A 31 -2.85 -8.96 10.68
N GLN A 32 -1.71 -8.66 11.31
CA GLN A 32 -1.63 -8.47 12.77
C GLN A 32 -2.37 -7.21 13.22
N ARG A 33 -2.33 -6.14 12.41
CA ARG A 33 -3.03 -4.88 12.66
C ARG A 33 -4.50 -4.94 12.28
N GLN A 34 -4.80 -5.61 11.17
CA GLN A 34 -6.12 -5.71 10.58
C GLN A 34 -6.45 -7.18 10.25
N PRO A 35 -6.90 -7.99 11.22
CA PRO A 35 -7.18 -9.41 11.00
C PRO A 35 -8.21 -9.70 9.90
N GLU A 36 -9.08 -8.72 9.60
CA GLU A 36 -10.10 -8.80 8.55
C GLU A 36 -9.52 -8.89 7.14
N VAL A 37 -8.29 -8.38 6.94
CA VAL A 37 -7.57 -8.45 5.66
C VAL A 37 -7.42 -9.89 5.18
N ARG A 38 -7.30 -10.86 6.11
CA ARG A 38 -7.27 -12.30 5.76
C ARG A 38 -8.50 -12.73 4.98
N ARG A 39 -9.68 -12.20 5.31
CA ARG A 39 -10.93 -12.51 4.61
C ARG A 39 -10.96 -11.92 3.21
N MET A 40 -10.37 -10.74 3.01
CA MET A 40 -10.32 -10.08 1.70
C MET A 40 -9.52 -10.88 0.67
N PHE A 41 -8.52 -11.65 1.12
CA PHE A 41 -7.64 -12.47 0.29
C PHE A 41 -7.97 -13.98 0.34
N GLN A 42 -9.13 -14.37 0.88
CA GLN A 42 -9.56 -15.77 0.84
C GLN A 42 -9.67 -16.29 -0.60
N GLY A 43 -8.98 -17.39 -0.88
CA GLY A 43 -8.94 -17.98 -2.22
C GLY A 43 -8.05 -17.24 -3.22
N THR A 44 -7.30 -16.23 -2.80
CA THR A 44 -6.24 -15.60 -3.61
C THR A 44 -4.93 -16.34 -3.40
N ASP A 45 -4.28 -16.77 -4.47
CA ASP A 45 -2.96 -17.38 -4.39
C ASP A 45 -1.90 -16.35 -3.96
N VAL A 46 -0.81 -16.84 -3.36
CA VAL A 46 0.22 -15.99 -2.76
C VAL A 46 0.90 -15.10 -3.81
N GLN A 47 1.20 -15.63 -4.99
CA GLN A 47 1.84 -14.85 -6.05
C GLN A 47 0.93 -13.72 -6.52
N ARG A 48 -0.36 -13.99 -6.72
CA ARG A 48 -1.32 -12.95 -7.10
C ARG A 48 -1.43 -11.85 -6.06
N ARG A 49 -1.30 -12.15 -4.76
CA ARG A 49 -1.26 -11.11 -3.72
C ARG A 49 -0.06 -10.17 -3.92
N TYR A 50 1.10 -10.73 -4.25
CA TYR A 50 2.32 -9.94 -4.46
C TYR A 50 2.18 -9.05 -5.70
N ASP A 51 1.69 -9.62 -6.80
CA ASP A 51 1.42 -8.87 -8.04
C ASP A 51 0.44 -7.72 -7.79
N MET A 52 -0.66 -7.97 -7.05
CA MET A 52 -1.64 -6.94 -6.70
C MET A 52 -1.05 -5.82 -5.84
N PHE A 53 -0.12 -6.14 -4.95
CA PHE A 53 0.58 -5.11 -4.17
C PHE A 53 1.46 -4.25 -5.08
N GLU A 54 2.27 -4.85 -5.96
CA GLU A 54 3.13 -4.10 -6.89
C GLU A 54 2.32 -3.25 -7.86
N GLU A 55 1.24 -3.80 -8.42
CA GLU A 55 0.25 -3.07 -9.23
C GLU A 55 -0.27 -1.85 -8.45
N SER A 56 -0.62 -2.02 -7.16
CA SER A 56 -1.11 -0.92 -6.34
C SER A 56 -0.05 0.16 -6.09
N ILE A 57 1.21 -0.20 -5.88
CA ILE A 57 2.31 0.77 -5.72
C ILE A 57 2.47 1.60 -6.99
N LEU A 58 2.46 0.96 -8.17
CA LEU A 58 2.59 1.67 -9.44
C LEU A 58 1.45 2.68 -9.66
N ILE A 59 0.22 2.28 -9.35
CA ILE A 59 -0.96 3.16 -9.45
C ILE A 59 -0.84 4.36 -8.50
N LEU A 60 -0.39 4.14 -7.26
CA LEU A 60 -0.24 5.21 -6.26
C LEU A 60 0.89 6.18 -6.63
N VAL A 61 2.02 5.66 -7.12
CA VAL A 61 3.15 6.47 -7.61
C VAL A 61 2.73 7.31 -8.82
N ASP A 62 2.02 6.72 -9.78
CA ASP A 62 1.49 7.44 -10.95
C ASP A 62 0.57 8.59 -10.53
N TYR A 63 -0.32 8.34 -9.56
CA TYR A 63 -1.18 9.39 -9.02
C TYR A 63 -0.40 10.51 -8.33
N SER A 64 0.64 10.17 -7.56
CA SER A 64 1.51 11.17 -6.92
C SER A 64 2.25 12.04 -7.93
N ALA A 65 2.62 11.49 -9.08
CA ALA A 65 3.33 12.22 -10.13
C ALA A 65 2.40 13.12 -10.96
N ASN A 66 1.19 12.65 -11.26
CA ASN A 66 0.29 13.32 -12.20
C ASN A 66 -0.79 14.18 -11.52
N GLY A 67 -1.10 13.90 -10.24
CA GLY A 67 -2.16 14.57 -9.47
C GLY A 67 -3.59 14.34 -9.96
N THR A 68 -3.78 13.57 -11.04
CA THR A 68 -5.08 13.28 -11.66
C THR A 68 -5.40 11.80 -11.51
N ALA A 69 -6.61 11.49 -11.04
CA ALA A 69 -7.03 10.10 -10.86
C ALA A 69 -7.12 9.41 -12.23
N SER A 70 -6.40 8.30 -12.38
CA SER A 70 -6.50 7.45 -13.57
C SER A 70 -7.66 6.47 -13.44
N GLU A 71 -8.11 5.89 -14.55
CA GLU A 71 -9.10 4.81 -14.52
C GLU A 71 -8.65 3.64 -13.62
N ASN A 72 -7.34 3.38 -13.55
CA ASN A 72 -6.79 2.33 -12.70
C ASN A 72 -6.97 2.66 -11.21
N LEU A 73 -6.74 3.91 -10.80
CA LEU A 73 -6.98 4.35 -9.42
C LEU A 73 -8.47 4.28 -9.05
N GLU A 74 -9.36 4.69 -9.95
CA GLU A 74 -10.81 4.62 -9.74
C GLU A 74 -11.30 3.17 -9.59
N ARG A 75 -10.79 2.27 -10.45
CA ARG A 75 -11.06 0.83 -10.34
C ARG A 75 -10.51 0.24 -9.04
N LEU A 76 -9.30 0.65 -8.64
CA LEU A 76 -8.69 0.22 -7.39
C LEU A 76 -9.54 0.66 -6.17
N ALA A 77 -10.04 1.89 -6.18
CA ALA A 77 -10.92 2.42 -5.13
C ALA A 77 -12.25 1.67 -5.05
N THR A 78 -12.87 1.41 -6.20
CA THR A 78 -14.11 0.64 -6.31
C THR A 78 -13.92 -0.79 -5.81
N LEU A 79 -12.82 -1.44 -6.20
CA LEU A 79 -12.50 -2.80 -5.77
C LEU A 79 -12.34 -2.88 -4.24
N HIS A 80 -11.53 -2.01 -3.63
CA HIS A 80 -11.33 -2.02 -2.17
C HIS A 80 -12.63 -1.78 -1.42
N THR A 81 -13.43 -0.83 -1.88
CA THR A 81 -14.75 -0.54 -1.33
C THR A 81 -15.67 -1.76 -1.42
N SER A 82 -15.74 -2.42 -2.59
CA SER A 82 -16.56 -3.63 -2.79
C SER A 82 -16.13 -4.81 -1.91
N LYS A 83 -14.87 -4.83 -1.46
CA LYS A 83 -14.29 -5.83 -0.57
C LYS A 83 -14.43 -5.47 0.91
N GLY A 84 -15.07 -4.34 1.22
CA GLY A 84 -15.32 -3.90 2.60
C GLY A 84 -14.12 -3.23 3.26
N ALA A 85 -13.18 -2.66 2.49
CA ALA A 85 -12.10 -1.88 3.07
C ALA A 85 -12.65 -0.67 3.84
N THR A 86 -12.21 -0.48 5.09
CA THR A 86 -12.58 0.69 5.89
C THR A 86 -11.52 1.79 5.78
N PRO A 87 -11.86 3.04 6.09
CA PRO A 87 -10.89 4.15 6.07
C PRO A 87 -9.64 3.88 6.92
N GLU A 88 -9.80 3.23 8.08
CA GLU A 88 -8.72 2.93 9.03
C GLU A 88 -7.73 1.90 8.47
N MET A 89 -8.19 1.01 7.59
CA MET A 89 -7.31 -0.01 6.99
C MET A 89 -6.22 0.61 6.13
N PHE A 90 -6.42 1.79 5.54
CA PHE A 90 -5.41 2.46 4.72
C PHE A 90 -4.28 3.06 5.56
N ASP A 91 -4.59 3.55 6.77
CA ASP A 91 -3.58 4.04 7.71
C ASP A 91 -2.74 2.86 8.24
N GLU A 92 -3.41 1.77 8.64
CA GLU A 92 -2.73 0.56 9.10
C GLU A 92 -1.92 -0.13 7.99
N TRP A 93 -2.35 -0.01 6.73
CA TRP A 93 -1.59 -0.50 5.57
C TRP A 93 -0.26 0.24 5.44
N MET A 94 -0.26 1.58 5.56
CA MET A 94 0.96 2.39 5.52
C MET A 94 1.88 2.04 6.68
N ASP A 95 1.36 1.93 7.89
CA ASP A 95 2.20 1.62 9.06
C ASP A 95 2.74 0.19 9.02
N ALA A 96 1.98 -0.77 8.48
CA ALA A 96 2.47 -2.12 8.22
C ALA A 96 3.60 -2.13 7.18
N LEU A 97 3.48 -1.31 6.12
CA LEU A 97 4.51 -1.15 5.10
C LEU A 97 5.79 -0.55 5.68
N ILE A 98 5.70 0.57 6.40
CA ILE A 98 6.87 1.21 7.04
C ILE A 98 7.55 0.26 8.03
N GLN A 99 6.77 -0.45 8.86
CA GLN A 99 7.33 -1.47 9.76
C GLN A 99 8.10 -2.54 8.97
N THR A 100 7.55 -2.99 7.85
CA THR A 100 8.17 -4.03 7.01
C THR A 100 9.47 -3.54 6.37
N LEU A 101 9.50 -2.30 5.88
CA LEU A 101 10.71 -1.70 5.32
C LEU A 101 11.82 -1.63 6.36
N ARG A 102 11.51 -1.20 7.59
CA ARG A 102 12.45 -1.17 8.73
C ARG A 102 12.95 -2.57 9.13
N GLU A 103 12.11 -3.60 9.02
CA GLU A 103 12.52 -4.99 9.29
C GLU A 103 13.43 -5.58 8.22
N VAL A 104 13.24 -5.17 6.96
CA VAL A 104 13.92 -5.78 5.79
C VAL A 104 15.22 -5.06 5.45
N ASP A 105 15.27 -3.74 5.59
CA ASP A 105 16.45 -2.93 5.32
C ASP A 105 16.99 -2.30 6.63
N PRO A 106 18.10 -2.83 7.19
CA PRO A 106 18.73 -2.26 8.38
C PRO A 106 19.25 -0.82 8.19
N GLN A 107 19.36 -0.34 6.94
CA GLN A 107 19.77 1.02 6.61
C GLN A 107 18.58 1.95 6.36
N PHE A 108 17.34 1.47 6.54
CA PHE A 108 16.15 2.28 6.37
C PHE A 108 16.11 3.43 7.38
N ASP A 109 16.18 4.66 6.86
CA ASP A 109 16.28 5.89 7.63
C ASP A 109 15.00 6.74 7.53
N ASP A 110 14.99 7.87 8.24
CA ASP A 110 13.84 8.75 8.28
C ASP A 110 13.60 9.48 6.94
N ASN A 111 14.62 9.62 6.09
CA ASN A 111 14.47 10.19 4.75
C ASN A 111 13.74 9.21 3.82
N ALA A 112 14.08 7.92 3.90
CA ALA A 112 13.38 6.86 3.18
C ALA A 112 11.92 6.77 3.65
N GLU A 113 11.68 6.76 4.97
CA GLU A 113 10.31 6.76 5.52
C GLU A 113 9.51 7.95 5.01
N PHE A 114 10.08 9.15 5.07
CA PHE A 114 9.44 10.35 4.56
C PHE A 114 9.07 10.18 3.08
N ALA A 115 9.97 9.65 2.26
CA ALA A 115 9.73 9.46 0.83
C ALA A 115 8.58 8.49 0.53
N TRP A 116 8.50 7.38 1.26
CA TRP A 116 7.38 6.43 1.16
C TRP A 116 6.04 7.06 1.54
N ARG A 117 6.01 7.82 2.64
CA ARG A 117 4.78 8.50 3.09
C ARG A 117 4.38 9.61 2.12
N ASP A 118 5.32 10.44 1.68
CA ASP A 118 5.07 11.55 0.76
C ASP A 118 4.44 11.07 -0.55
N ILE A 119 5.04 10.05 -1.18
CA ILE A 119 4.59 9.54 -2.48
C ILE A 119 3.25 8.81 -2.39
N LEU A 120 3.03 7.98 -1.37
CA LEU A 120 1.82 7.14 -1.33
C LEU A 120 0.62 7.82 -0.66
N SER A 121 0.84 8.83 0.20
CA SER A 121 -0.22 9.42 1.03
C SER A 121 -1.40 9.97 0.23
N THR A 122 -1.15 10.66 -0.88
CA THR A 122 -2.20 11.27 -1.70
C THR A 122 -3.12 10.21 -2.31
N GLY A 123 -2.56 9.13 -2.83
CA GLY A 123 -3.33 8.01 -3.37
C GLY A 123 -4.06 7.23 -2.28
N LEU A 124 -3.44 7.01 -1.12
CA LEU A 124 -4.12 6.39 0.02
C LEU A 124 -5.30 7.22 0.52
N GLU A 125 -5.15 8.56 0.60
CA GLU A 125 -6.24 9.45 1.00
C GLU A 125 -7.39 9.42 -0.02
N TYR A 126 -7.09 9.28 -1.32
CA TYR A 126 -8.12 9.07 -2.35
C TYR A 126 -8.91 7.78 -2.08
N LEU A 127 -8.23 6.66 -1.85
CA LEU A 127 -8.87 5.36 -1.57
C LEU A 127 -9.71 5.43 -0.27
N LYS A 128 -9.15 6.06 0.76
CA LYS A 128 -9.79 6.29 2.06
C LYS A 128 -11.09 7.08 1.93
N ASN A 129 -11.09 8.15 1.13
CA ASN A 129 -12.28 8.95 0.88
C ASN A 129 -13.36 8.18 0.10
N SER A 130 -12.96 7.34 -0.86
CA SER A 130 -13.89 6.46 -1.56
C SER A 130 -14.63 5.52 -0.61
N ALA A 131 -13.90 4.89 0.33
CA ALA A 131 -14.48 4.03 1.36
C ALA A 131 -15.45 4.79 2.28
N ARG A 132 -15.10 6.01 2.73
CA ARG A 132 -15.99 6.86 3.55
C ARG A 132 -17.32 7.15 2.84
N VAL A 133 -17.26 7.54 1.57
CA VAL A 133 -18.45 7.85 0.76
C VAL A 133 -19.34 6.62 0.59
N ALA A 134 -18.75 5.44 0.39
CA ALA A 134 -19.51 4.20 0.23
C ALA A 134 -20.23 3.76 1.52
N ILE A 135 -19.60 3.93 2.68
CA ILE A 135 -20.20 3.67 3.98
C ILE A 135 -21.40 4.60 4.22
N GLN A 136 -21.26 5.89 3.93
CA GLN A 136 -22.35 6.88 4.08
C GLN A 136 -23.56 6.58 3.18
N LYS A 137 -23.35 6.06 1.97
CA LYS A 137 -24.44 5.67 1.05
C LYS A 137 -25.18 4.40 1.47
N SER A 138 -24.59 3.60 2.36
CA SER A 138 -25.13 2.30 2.80
C SER A 138 -25.82 2.37 4.16
N SER A 139 -25.80 3.54 4.81
CA SER A 139 -26.43 3.85 6.11
C SER A 139 -27.79 4.50 5.91
#